data_AF-A0A1E7IA59-F1
#
_entry.id   AF-A0A1E7IA59-F1
#
_cell.length_a   1.000
_cell.length_b   1.000
_cell.length_c   1.000
_cell.angle_alpha   90.00
_cell.angle_beta   90.00
_cell.angle_gamma   90.00
#
_symmetry.space_group_name_H-M   'P 1'
#
loop_
_entity.id
_entity.type
_entity.pdbx_description
1 polymer ?
#
loop_
_entity_poly.entity_id
_entity_poly.type
_entity_poly.pdbx_seq_one_letter_code
_entity_poly.pdbx_strand_id
1 'polypeptide(L)'
;MDLEQLYRTTVEVWGEPAQYDQAAEECAELIAALMHYRREKVDAQQVIDELADVTLMVGQLTWMFGEERVAEAVQRKRDKLDGLMQRETAKMADES
;
A
#
# COMPACT_ATOMS: atom_id res chain seq x y z
N MET A 1 -6.32 -3.57 21.96
CA MET A 1 -5.17 -4.22 21.31
C MET A 1 -4.50 -3.16 20.47
N ASP A 2 -3.18 -2.97 20.58
CA ASP A 2 -2.45 -2.11 19.66
C ASP A 2 -2.18 -2.84 18.33
N LEU A 3 -1.64 -2.14 17.34
CA LEU A 3 -1.41 -2.71 16.00
C LEU A 3 -0.34 -3.81 16.02
N GLU A 4 0.71 -3.65 16.83
CA GLU A 4 1.76 -4.65 16.93
C GLU A 4 1.22 -5.98 17.48
N GLN A 5 0.43 -5.90 18.55
CA GLN A 5 -0.22 -7.06 19.14
C GLN A 5 -1.22 -7.70 18.17
N LEU A 6 -1.96 -6.89 17.39
CA LEU A 6 -2.85 -7.40 16.34
C LEU A 6 -2.07 -8.21 15.31
N TYR A 7 -1.01 -7.64 14.73
CA TYR A 7 -0.23 -8.27 13.66
C TYR A 7 0.49 -9.53 14.15
N ARG A 8 1.05 -9.50 15.36
CA ARG A 8 1.64 -10.70 15.96
C ARG A 8 0.60 -11.80 16.11
N THR A 9 -0.58 -11.47 16.62
CA THR A 9 -1.65 -12.46 16.83
C THR A 9 -2.16 -13.02 15.50
N THR A 10 -2.26 -12.23 14.42
CA THR A 10 -2.69 -12.77 13.12
C THR A 10 -1.70 -13.79 12.56
N VAL A 11 -0.40 -13.50 12.68
CA VAL A 11 0.67 -14.43 12.27
C VAL A 11 0.68 -15.69 13.16
N GLU A 12 0.48 -15.56 14.47
CA GLU A 12 0.42 -16.70 15.38
C GLU A 12 -0.76 -17.64 15.09
N VAL A 13 -1.91 -17.09 14.68
CA VAL A 13 -3.14 -17.88 14.43
C VAL A 13 -3.14 -18.52 13.05
N TRP A 14 -2.71 -17.80 12.00
CA TRP A 14 -2.86 -18.24 10.60
C TRP A 14 -1.53 -18.51 9.88
N GLY A 15 -0.40 -18.06 10.43
CA GLY A 15 0.92 -18.24 9.85
C GLY A 15 1.28 -17.21 8.77
N GLU A 16 2.58 -17.10 8.49
CA GLU A 16 3.13 -16.18 7.49
C GLU A 16 2.58 -16.40 6.06
N PRO A 17 2.46 -17.65 5.55
CA PRO A 17 1.97 -17.86 4.19
C PRO A 17 0.56 -17.30 3.97
N ALA A 18 -0.32 -17.44 4.96
CA ALA A 18 -1.67 -16.90 4.90
C ALA A 18 -1.68 -15.37 4.84
N GLN A 19 -0.70 -14.69 5.46
CA GLN A 19 -0.61 -13.22 5.36
C GLN A 19 -0.18 -12.78 3.95
N TYR A 20 0.68 -13.55 3.28
CA TYR A 20 1.07 -13.28 1.89
C TYR A 20 -0.11 -13.47 0.94
N ASP A 21 -0.85 -14.56 1.10
CA ASP A 21 -2.01 -14.87 0.27
C ASP A 21 -3.11 -13.80 0.47
N GLN A 22 -3.42 -13.45 1.72
CA GLN A 22 -4.40 -12.41 2.03
C GLN A 22 -3.98 -11.05 1.47
N ALA A 23 -2.71 -10.64 1.63
CA ALA A 23 -2.25 -9.37 1.08
C ALA A 23 -2.34 -9.32 -0.45
N ALA A 24 -2.16 -10.46 -1.13
CA ALA A 24 -2.34 -10.56 -2.57
C ALA A 24 -3.82 -10.49 -2.97
N GLU A 25 -4.71 -11.10 -2.18
CA GLU A 25 -6.16 -11.03 -2.34
C GLU A 25 -6.67 -9.59 -2.21
N GLU A 26 -6.36 -8.89 -1.11
CA GLU A 26 -6.77 -7.48 -0.92
C GLU A 26 -6.25 -6.56 -2.05
N CYS A 27 -5.02 -6.81 -2.55
CA CYS A 27 -4.51 -6.08 -3.71
C CYS A 27 -5.34 -6.33 -4.98
N ALA A 28 -5.83 -7.56 -5.18
CA ALA A 28 -6.68 -7.90 -6.31
C ALA A 28 -8.07 -7.25 -6.19
N GLU A 29 -8.63 -7.19 -4.99
CA GLU A 29 -9.90 -6.52 -4.70
C GLU A 29 -9.79 -5.00 -4.93
N LEU A 30 -8.72 -4.36 -4.45
CA LEU A 30 -8.43 -2.95 -4.75
C LEU A 30 -8.29 -2.69 -6.25
N ILE A 31 -7.61 -3.57 -6.99
CA ILE A 31 -7.53 -3.46 -8.46
C ILE A 31 -8.93 -3.50 -9.08
N ALA A 32 -9.78 -4.44 -8.67
CA ALA A 32 -11.14 -4.57 -9.17
C ALA A 32 -11.98 -3.31 -8.85
N ALA A 33 -11.94 -2.82 -7.62
CA ALA A 33 -12.64 -1.62 -7.18
C ALA A 33 -12.21 -0.38 -7.98
N LEU A 34 -10.91 -0.16 -8.19
CA LEU A 34 -10.41 0.94 -9.03
C LEU A 34 -10.91 0.84 -10.48
N MET A 35 -10.95 -0.36 -11.05
CA MET A 35 -11.46 -0.58 -12.41
C MET A 35 -12.96 -0.36 -12.53
N HIS A 36 -13.72 -0.69 -11.49
CA HIS A 36 -15.15 -0.41 -11.42
C HIS A 36 -15.42 1.07 -11.20
N TYR A 37 -14.68 1.74 -10.31
CA TYR A 37 -14.83 3.15 -9.99
C TYR A 37 -14.53 4.03 -11.21
N ARG A 38 -13.45 3.73 -11.96
CA ARG A 38 -13.13 4.41 -13.22
C ARG A 38 -14.25 4.29 -14.28
N ARG A 39 -15.09 3.26 -14.19
CA ARG A 39 -16.23 3.03 -15.09
C ARG A 39 -17.55 3.50 -14.49
N GLU A 40 -17.53 4.26 -13.39
CA GLU A 40 -18.69 4.77 -12.66
C GLU A 40 -19.67 3.65 -12.22
N LYS A 41 -19.14 2.43 -11.99
CA LYS A 41 -19.96 1.27 -11.61
C LYS A 41 -20.12 1.09 -10.10
N VAL A 42 -19.29 1.78 -9.32
CA VAL A 42 -19.23 1.74 -7.86
C VAL A 42 -18.92 3.13 -7.35
N ASP A 43 -19.23 3.41 -6.08
CA ASP A 43 -18.90 4.67 -5.45
C ASP A 43 -17.43 4.72 -4.98
N ALA A 44 -17.00 5.89 -4.51
CA ALA A 44 -15.67 6.06 -3.97
C ALA A 44 -15.48 5.33 -2.63
N GLN A 45 -16.57 5.03 -1.91
CA GLN A 45 -16.50 4.35 -0.62
C GLN A 45 -15.97 2.94 -0.77
N GLN A 46 -16.38 2.21 -1.81
CA GLN A 46 -15.82 0.89 -2.09
C GLN A 46 -14.30 0.95 -2.29
N VAL A 47 -13.77 1.94 -3.02
CA VAL A 47 -12.32 2.09 -3.19
C VAL A 47 -11.62 2.42 -1.86
N ILE A 48 -12.26 3.21 -1.01
CA ILE A 48 -11.73 3.57 0.32
C ILE A 48 -11.65 2.34 1.23
N ASP A 49 -12.65 1.47 1.18
CA ASP A 49 -12.70 0.25 1.98
C ASP A 49 -11.55 -0.70 1.55
N GLU A 50 -11.40 -0.97 0.25
CA GLU A 50 -10.29 -1.80 -0.24
C GLU A 50 -8.90 -1.18 0.04
N LEU A 51 -8.79 0.15 0.04
CA LEU A 51 -7.56 0.84 0.44
C LEU A 51 -7.25 0.61 1.92
N ALA A 52 -8.27 0.56 2.78
CA ALA A 52 -8.10 0.30 4.21
C ALA A 52 -7.63 -1.15 4.43
N ASP A 53 -8.20 -2.11 3.73
CA ASP A 53 -7.84 -3.53 3.85
C ASP A 53 -6.40 -3.78 3.36
N VAL A 54 -6.04 -3.25 2.19
CA VAL A 54 -4.64 -3.27 1.71
C VAL A 54 -3.70 -2.58 2.70
N THR A 55 -4.11 -1.46 3.31
CA THR A 55 -3.27 -0.75 4.30
C THR A 55 -3.01 -1.62 5.53
N LEU A 56 -4.02 -2.33 6.01
CA LEU A 56 -3.89 -3.25 7.14
C LEU A 56 -2.93 -4.40 6.81
N MET A 57 -3.10 -5.02 5.64
CA MET A 57 -2.24 -6.12 5.19
C MET A 57 -0.80 -5.68 4.94
N VAL A 58 -0.59 -4.49 4.35
CA VAL A 58 0.75 -3.89 4.21
C VAL A 58 1.35 -3.61 5.59
N GLY A 59 0.55 -3.22 6.59
CA GLY A 59 0.98 -3.07 7.98
C GLY A 59 1.53 -4.38 8.57
N GLN A 60 0.80 -5.48 8.41
CA GLN A 60 1.24 -6.81 8.85
C GLN A 60 2.53 -7.24 8.16
N LEU A 61 2.60 -7.11 6.83
CA LEU A 61 3.82 -7.44 6.08
C LEU A 61 4.99 -6.55 6.47
N THR A 62 4.75 -5.27 6.73
CA THR A 62 5.79 -4.32 7.18
C THR A 62 6.38 -4.76 8.51
N TRP A 63 5.54 -5.19 9.45
CA TRP A 63 5.97 -5.76 10.71
C TRP A 63 6.77 -7.07 10.49
N MET A 64 6.27 -8.00 9.66
CA MET A 64 6.93 -9.28 9.34
C MET A 64 8.31 -9.12 8.69
N PHE A 65 8.44 -8.19 7.74
CA PHE A 65 9.71 -7.93 7.04
C PHE A 65 10.65 -6.99 7.80
N GLY A 66 10.17 -6.36 8.87
CA GLY A 66 10.89 -5.40 9.71
C GLY A 66 10.63 -3.95 9.31
N GLU A 67 10.03 -3.19 10.21
CA GLU A 67 9.54 -1.83 9.96
C GLU A 67 10.66 -0.89 9.48
N GLU A 68 11.83 -0.92 10.12
CA GLU A 68 12.99 -0.09 9.74
C GLU A 68 13.44 -0.39 8.31
N ARG A 69 13.55 -1.68 7.94
CA ARG A 69 13.97 -2.11 6.60
C ARG A 69 13.01 -1.63 5.52
N VAL A 70 11.71 -1.70 5.80
CA VAL A 70 10.66 -1.23 4.89
C VAL A 70 10.67 0.30 4.81
N ALA A 71 10.79 0.99 5.95
CA ALA A 71 10.85 2.45 6.00
C ALA A 71 12.03 3.01 5.20
N GLU A 72 13.23 2.43 5.33
CA GLU A 72 14.38 2.79 4.51
C GLU A 72 14.13 2.58 3.01
N ALA A 73 13.47 1.47 2.64
CA ALA A 73 13.13 1.19 1.25
C ALA A 73 12.11 2.18 0.69
N VAL A 74 11.14 2.59 1.50
CA VAL A 74 10.18 3.65 1.17
C VAL A 74 10.90 4.99 0.99
N GLN A 75 11.80 5.36 1.90
CA GLN A 75 12.54 6.62 1.80
C GLN A 75 13.36 6.70 0.50
N ARG A 76 14.11 5.65 0.17
CA ARG A 76 14.86 5.59 -1.10
C ARG A 76 13.97 5.77 -2.33
N LYS A 77 12.74 5.23 -2.30
CA LYS A 77 11.77 5.39 -3.39
C LYS A 77 11.22 6.82 -3.44
N ARG A 78 10.98 7.46 -2.29
CA ARG A 78 10.54 8.86 -2.19
C ARG A 78 11.59 9.82 -2.75
N ASP A 79 12.85 9.69 -2.31
CA ASP A 79 13.95 10.54 -2.80
C ASP A 79 14.10 10.44 -4.33
N LYS A 80 13.95 9.23 -4.87
CA LYS A 80 13.97 9.02 -6.33
C LYS A 80 12.79 9.71 -7.01
N LEU A 81 11.59 9.62 -6.46
CA LEU A 81 10.39 10.26 -7.02
C LEU A 81 10.49 11.78 -6.97
N ASP A 82 10.96 12.34 -5.85
CA ASP A 82 11.18 13.78 -5.70
C ASP A 82 12.18 14.29 -6.73
N GLY A 83 13.28 13.55 -6.95
CA GLY A 83 14.24 13.87 -8.00
C GLY A 83 13.65 13.80 -9.42
N LEU A 84 12.68 12.91 -9.69
CA LEU A 84 11.96 12.90 -10.97
C LEU A 84 11.04 14.13 -11.10
N MET A 85 10.28 14.46 -10.05
CA MET A 85 9.37 15.60 -10.06
C MET A 85 10.09 16.94 -10.22
N GLN A 86 11.26 17.12 -9.61
CA GLN A 86 12.08 18.32 -9.79
C GLN A 86 12.51 18.52 -11.25
N ARG A 87 12.88 17.44 -11.94
CA ARG A 87 13.27 17.49 -13.37
C ARG A 87 12.09 17.85 -14.26
N GLU A 88 10.93 17.25 -14.02
CA GLU A 88 9.72 17.57 -14.80
C GLU A 88 9.27 19.02 -14.55
N THR A 89 9.32 19.48 -13.30
CA THR A 89 8.99 20.87 -12.95
C THR A 89 9.96 21.87 -13.60
N ALA A 90 11.25 21.56 -13.65
CA ALA A 90 12.24 22.41 -14.31
C ALA A 90 12.02 22.50 -15.83
N LYS A 91 11.62 21.41 -16.50
CA LYS A 91 11.26 21.43 -17.92
C LYS A 91 10.04 22.30 -18.19
N MET A 92 9.00 22.15 -17.37
CA MET A 92 7.77 22.96 -17.51
C MET A 92 8.05 24.47 -17.35
N ALA A 93 9.03 24.85 -16.52
CA ALA A 93 9.43 26.24 -16.32
C ALA A 93 10.29 26.81 -17.46
N ASP A 94 11.01 25.98 -18.22
CA ASP A 94 11.81 26.39 -19.39
C ASP A 94 10.95 26.51 -20.66
N GLU A 95 9.81 25.81 -20.70
CA GLU A 95 8.83 25.82 -21.80
C GLU A 95 7.70 26.89 -21.65
N SER A 96 7.68 27.63 -20.53
CA SER A 96 6.69 28.68 -20.21
C SER A 96 7.25 30.09 -20.36
#